data_AF-A0AA38C5F3-F1
#
_entry.id   AF-A0AA38C5F3-F1
#
_cell.length_a   1.000
_cell.length_b   1.000
_cell.length_c   1.000
_cell.angle_alpha   90.00
_cell.angle_beta   90.00
_cell.angle_gamma   90.00
#
_symmetry.space_group_name_H-M   'P 1'
#
loop_
_entity.id
_entity.type
_entity.pdbx_description
1 polymer ?
#
loop_
_entity_poly.entity_id
_entity_poly.type
_entity_poly.pdbx_seq_one_letter_code
_entity_poly.pdbx_strand_id
1 'polypeptide(L)'
;AKVNVLTLDAWAQMGRPPLQSSSNVLFMANWTMNTPIRVLKDASITIQGAKFTGDFEVLAQTESDSFPTPLGRPWCYTNNVDLRFNK
;
A
#
# COMPACT_ATOMS: atom_id res chain seq x y z
N ALA A 1 3.86 8.14 -2.99
CA ALA A 1 4.60 7.37 -1.95
C ALA A 1 5.76 6.58 -2.57
N LYS A 2 6.79 6.18 -1.81
CA LYS A 2 7.90 5.30 -2.28
C LYS A 2 7.58 3.81 -2.18
N VAL A 3 6.56 3.45 -1.42
CA VAL A 3 6.06 2.09 -1.21
C VAL A 3 4.56 2.08 -1.45
N ASN A 4 3.97 0.91 -1.65
CA ASN A 4 2.53 0.75 -1.51
C ASN A 4 2.21 0.48 -0.04
N VAL A 5 1.05 0.95 0.41
CA VAL A 5 0.62 0.82 1.79
C VAL A 5 -0.74 0.15 1.82
N LEU A 6 -0.94 -0.72 2.79
CA LEU A 6 -2.20 -1.36 3.12
C LEU A 6 -2.52 -1.10 4.59
N THR A 7 -3.78 -0.79 4.89
CA THR A 7 -4.21 -0.66 6.28
C THR A 7 -4.42 -2.04 6.92
N LEU A 8 -4.27 -2.16 8.23
CA LEU A 8 -4.50 -3.43 8.92
C LEU A 8 -5.93 -3.96 8.68
N ASP A 9 -6.92 -3.06 8.63
CA ASP A 9 -8.31 -3.42 8.35
C ASP A 9 -8.49 -3.94 6.92
N ALA A 10 -7.91 -3.27 5.93
CA ALA A 10 -7.96 -3.73 4.54
C ALA A 10 -7.26 -5.09 4.37
N TRP A 11 -6.11 -5.29 5.02
CA TRP A 11 -5.45 -6.59 5.07
C TRP A 11 -6.33 -7.66 5.73
N ALA A 12 -7.02 -7.33 6.82
CA ALA A 12 -7.92 -8.25 7.49
C ALA A 12 -9.10 -8.66 6.59
N GLN A 13 -9.65 -7.72 5.82
CA GLN A 13 -10.72 -7.97 4.85
C GLN A 13 -10.27 -8.88 3.69
N MET A 14 -8.96 -8.92 3.38
CA MET A 14 -8.40 -9.85 2.39
C MET A 14 -8.26 -11.30 2.91
N GLY A 15 -8.77 -11.60 4.12
CA GLY A 15 -8.65 -12.94 4.71
C GLY A 15 -7.33 -13.16 5.45
N ARG A 16 -6.64 -12.09 5.84
CA ARG A 16 -5.39 -12.11 6.63
C ARG A 16 -4.28 -12.98 6.00
N PRO A 17 -3.91 -12.73 4.74
CA PRO A 17 -2.81 -13.45 4.10
C PRO A 17 -1.51 -13.29 4.92
N PRO A 18 -0.59 -14.27 4.84
CA PRO A 18 0.63 -14.27 5.64
C PRO A 18 1.47 -13.02 5.38
N LEU A 19 2.01 -12.45 6.45
CA LEU A 19 2.87 -11.27 6.40
C LEU A 19 4.31 -11.63 6.74
N GLN A 20 5.25 -10.93 6.11
CA GLN A 20 6.69 -11.10 6.32
C GLN A 20 7.28 -9.90 7.08
N SER A 21 8.45 -10.09 7.69
CA SER A 21 9.15 -9.00 8.36
C SER A 21 9.47 -7.86 7.39
N SER A 22 9.14 -6.64 7.80
CA SER A 22 9.55 -5.42 7.11
C SER A 22 10.64 -4.73 7.94
N SER A 23 11.69 -4.25 7.28
CA SER A 23 12.73 -3.41 7.87
C SER A 23 12.56 -1.92 7.51
N ASN A 24 11.47 -1.58 6.82
CA ASN A 24 11.23 -0.23 6.37
C ASN A 24 10.73 0.66 7.51
N VAL A 25 11.10 1.94 7.44
CA VAL A 25 10.53 3.00 8.27
C VAL A 25 9.97 4.07 7.34
N LEU A 26 8.69 4.41 7.52
CA LEU A 26 7.99 5.32 6.63
C LEU A 26 7.96 6.72 7.25
N PHE A 27 8.48 7.69 6.50
CA PHE A 27 8.24 9.10 6.78
C PHE A 27 6.93 9.52 6.14
N MET A 28 5.95 9.88 6.97
CA MET A 28 4.61 10.27 6.57
C MET A 28 4.56 11.74 6.15
N ALA A 29 3.50 12.13 5.45
CA ALA A 29 3.33 13.51 4.96
C ALA A 29 3.19 14.54 6.10
N ASN A 30 2.70 14.12 7.26
CA ASN A 30 2.63 14.91 8.49
C ASN A 30 3.96 14.93 9.29
N TRP A 31 5.07 14.55 8.66
CA TRP A 31 6.41 14.49 9.25
C TRP A 31 6.59 13.48 10.39
N THR A 32 5.61 12.63 10.65
CA THR A 32 5.74 11.54 11.61
C THR A 32 6.47 10.34 10.99
N MET A 33 7.14 9.57 11.86
CA MET A 33 7.70 8.27 11.49
C MET A 33 6.70 7.17 11.85
N ASN A 34 6.46 6.26 10.92
CA ASN A 34 5.62 5.09 11.14
C ASN A 34 6.39 3.82 10.76
N THR A 35 6.40 2.85 11.66
CA THR A 35 6.99 1.54 11.43
C THR A 35 5.87 0.60 11.02
N PRO A 36 5.89 0.05 9.79
CA PRO A 36 4.93 -0.96 9.37
C PRO A 36 4.93 -2.14 10.33
N ILE A 37 3.75 -2.72 10.56
CA ILE A 37 3.62 -3.95 11.34
C ILE A 37 4.48 -5.03 10.68
N ARG A 38 4.25 -5.22 9.38
CA ARG A 38 4.86 -6.22 8.50
C ARG A 38 4.61 -5.84 7.04
N VAL A 39 5.19 -6.58 6.11
CA VAL A 39 4.95 -6.45 4.66
C VAL A 39 4.16 -7.63 4.12
N LEU A 40 3.16 -7.36 3.29
CA LEU A 40 2.52 -8.35 2.43
C LEU A 40 3.30 -8.40 1.12
N LYS A 41 3.93 -9.54 0.83
CA LYS A 41 4.72 -9.76 -0.38
C LYS A 41 3.87 -10.32 -1.51
N ASP A 42 4.19 -9.93 -2.73
CA ASP A 42 3.59 -10.47 -3.96
C ASP A 42 2.05 -10.46 -3.96
N ALA A 43 1.45 -9.41 -3.38
CA ALA A 43 0.01 -9.27 -3.31
C ALA A 43 -0.55 -9.05 -4.72
N SER A 44 -1.48 -9.91 -5.15
CA SER A 44 -2.19 -9.71 -6.40
C SER A 44 -3.45 -8.88 -6.17
N ILE A 45 -3.56 -7.76 -6.89
CA ILE A 45 -4.71 -6.86 -6.81
C ILE A 45 -5.22 -6.62 -8.23
N THR A 46 -6.55 -6.48 -8.34
CA THR A 46 -7.21 -6.20 -9.60
C THR A 46 -7.83 -4.80 -9.56
N ILE A 47 -7.46 -3.93 -10.50
CA ILE A 47 -8.08 -2.62 -10.69
C ILE A 47 -8.72 -2.60 -12.07
N GLN A 48 -10.04 -2.45 -12.13
CA GLN A 48 -10.80 -2.38 -13.39
C GLN A 48 -10.45 -3.52 -14.39
N GLY A 49 -10.21 -4.73 -13.88
CA GLY A 49 -9.87 -5.91 -14.67
C GLY A 49 -8.37 -6.09 -14.96
N ALA A 50 -7.54 -5.08 -14.72
CA ALA A 50 -6.09 -5.21 -14.80
C ALA A 50 -5.54 -5.82 -13.50
N LYS A 51 -4.80 -6.93 -13.63
CA LYS A 51 -4.12 -7.57 -12.51
C LYS A 51 -2.71 -7.02 -12.37
N PHE A 52 -2.34 -6.72 -11.14
CA PHE A 52 -0.98 -6.37 -10.78
C PHE A 52 -0.53 -7.13 -9.55
N THR A 53 0.78 -7.29 -9.42
CA THR A 53 1.42 -7.91 -8.26
C THR A 53 2.39 -6.91 -7.65
N GLY A 54 2.41 -6.79 -6.32
CA GLY A 54 3.38 -5.95 -5.65
C GLY A 54 3.39 -6.10 -4.14
N ASP A 55 4.38 -5.46 -3.54
CA ASP A 55 4.58 -5.46 -2.09
C ASP A 55 3.81 -4.31 -1.42
N PHE A 56 3.25 -4.58 -0.25
CA PHE A 56 2.46 -3.63 0.53
C PHE A 56 2.91 -3.60 1.98
N GLU A 57 3.31 -2.43 2.47
CA GLU A 57 3.56 -2.20 3.89
C GLU A 57 2.24 -2.12 4.65
N VAL A 58 2.08 -2.93 5.71
CA VAL A 58 0.86 -2.95 6.51
C VAL A 58 1.00 -1.99 7.69
N LEU A 59 0.14 -0.99 7.78
CA LEU A 59 0.12 -0.02 8.86
C LEU A 59 -0.94 -0.32 9.91
N ALA A 60 -0.59 -0.10 11.19
CA ALA A 60 -1.49 -0.28 12.33
C ALA A 60 -2.59 0.79 12.42
N GLN A 61 -2.29 2.01 11.98
CA GLN A 61 -3.20 3.15 12.09
C GLN A 61 -3.86 3.45 10.76
N THR A 62 -5.18 3.56 10.80
CA THR A 62 -5.98 4.39 9.92
C THR A 62 -6.37 5.63 10.71
N GLU A 63 -5.90 6.80 10.30
CA GLU A 63 -6.65 8.01 10.64
C GLU A 63 -8.08 7.85 10.06
N SER A 64 -9.10 8.43 10.68
CA SER A 64 -10.51 8.22 10.28
C SER A 64 -10.80 8.56 8.81
N ASP A 65 -9.92 9.38 8.20
CA ASP A 65 -9.98 9.78 6.78
C ASP A 65 -8.92 9.09 5.90
N SER A 66 -8.29 8.00 6.36
CA SER A 66 -7.25 7.32 5.61
C SER A 66 -7.82 6.44 4.49
N PHE A 67 -7.24 6.53 3.30
CA PHE A 67 -7.53 5.59 2.23
C PHE A 67 -7.04 4.18 2.59
N PRO A 68 -7.80 3.12 2.31
CA PRO A 68 -7.45 1.75 2.70
C PRO A 68 -6.18 1.23 2.03
N THR A 69 -5.82 1.77 0.86
CA THR A 69 -4.63 1.35 0.09
C THR A 69 -4.07 2.48 -0.79
N PRO A 70 -3.22 3.37 -0.28
CA PRO A 70 -2.49 4.31 -1.11
C PRO A 70 -1.49 3.58 -2.01
N LEU A 71 -1.67 3.71 -3.33
CA LEU A 71 -0.74 3.16 -4.31
C LEU A 71 0.48 4.08 -4.48
N GLY A 72 1.66 3.49 -4.36
CA GLY A 72 2.91 4.20 -4.44
C GLY A 72 3.49 4.26 -5.86
N ARG A 73 4.63 4.94 -5.97
CA ARG A 73 5.46 4.94 -7.17
C ARG A 73 5.82 3.54 -7.68
N PRO A 74 6.10 2.53 -6.82
CA PRO A 74 6.34 1.17 -7.31
C PRO A 74 5.20 0.67 -8.19
N TRP A 75 3.96 0.82 -7.75
CA TRP A 75 2.80 0.44 -8.56
C TRP A 75 2.72 1.24 -9.87
N CYS A 76 2.92 2.56 -9.82
CA CYS A 76 2.88 3.39 -11.03
C CYS A 76 3.93 2.98 -12.07
N TYR A 77 5.16 2.69 -11.62
CA TYR A 77 6.26 2.31 -12.51
C TYR A 77 6.05 0.91 -13.09
N THR A 78 5.68 -0.07 -12.28
CA THR A 78 5.43 -1.44 -12.75
C THR A 78 4.34 -1.49 -13.82
N ASN A 79 3.35 -0.60 -13.75
CA ASN A 79 2.19 -0.62 -14.64
C ASN A 79 2.20 0.48 -15.72
N ASN A 80 3.30 1.22 -15.88
CA ASN A 80 3.42 2.33 -16.85
C ASN A 80 2.24 3.33 -16.79
N VAL A 81 1.85 3.71 -15.56
CA VAL A 81 0.65 4.52 -15.33
C VAL A 81 0.85 5.95 -15.82
N ASP A 82 -0.09 6.43 -16.63
CA ASP A 82 -0.21 7.83 -17.06
C ASP A 82 -1.29 8.54 -16.23
N LEU A 83 -0.87 9.48 -15.36
CA LEU A 83 -1.79 10.25 -14.51
C LEU A 83 -2.29 11.48 -15.27
N ARG A 84 -3.53 11.41 -15.75
CA ARG A 84 -4.18 12.51 -16.47
C ARG A 84 -5.14 13.27 -15.57
N PHE A 85 -4.92 14.56 -15.43
CA PHE A 85 -5.83 15.47 -14.72
C PHE A 85 -6.61 16.27 -15.77
N ASN A 86 -7.91 15.99 -15.90
CA ASN A 86 -8.80 16.82 -16.70
C ASN A 86 -9.07 18.10 -15.90
N LYS A 87 -8.74 19.25 -16.50
CA LYS A 87 -9.05 20.58 -15.94
C LYS A 87 -10.53 20.90 -16.08
#